data_AF-A0A962G6H3-F1
#
_entry.id   AF-A0A962G6H3-F1
#
_cell.length_a   1.000
_cell.length_b   1.000
_cell.length_c   1.000
_cell.angle_alpha   90.00
_cell.angle_beta   90.00
_cell.angle_gamma   90.00
#
_symmetry.space_group_name_H-M   'P 1'
#
loop_
_entity.id
_entity.type
_entity.pdbx_description
1 polymer ?
#
loop_
_entity_poly.entity_id
_entity_poly.type
_entity_poly.pdbx_seq_one_letter_code
_entity_poly.pdbx_strand_id
1 'polypeptide(L)' 'MTPDQTRGLYDPEFEHDSCGFGLIANIDGKASTWLVDQAFSALARMSHRGGVNADGVTGDGCGV' A
#
# COMPACT_ATOMS: atom_id res chain seq x y z
N MET A 1 32.34 -15.31 -12.23
CA MET A 1 31.56 -14.42 -11.35
C MET A 1 32.13 -13.02 -11.52
N THR A 2 31.70 -12.34 -12.59
CA THR A 2 32.13 -10.98 -12.92
C THR A 2 31.37 -9.96 -12.06
N PRO A 3 32.02 -8.90 -11.57
CA PRO A 3 31.36 -7.90 -10.75
C PRO A 3 30.45 -7.05 -11.64
N ASP A 4 29.16 -7.02 -11.31
CA ASP A 4 28.19 -6.15 -11.95
C ASP A 4 28.59 -4.69 -11.68
N GLN A 5 28.78 -3.95 -12.77
CA GLN A 5 29.18 -2.55 -12.75
C GLN A 5 27.92 -1.71 -12.60
N THR A 6 27.48 -1.45 -11.38
CA THR A 6 26.43 -0.47 -11.07
C THR A 6 26.91 0.94 -11.43
N ARG A 7 26.74 1.34 -12.70
CA ARG A 7 26.94 2.71 -13.18
C ARG A 7 25.72 3.56 -12.83
N GLY A 8 25.61 3.99 -11.57
CA GLY A 8 24.55 4.91 -11.12
C GLY A 8 24.47 5.06 -9.60
N LEU A 9 23.71 6.04 -9.12
CA LEU A 9 23.36 6.20 -7.70
C LEU A 9 22.30 5.18 -7.24
N TYR A 10 21.88 4.28 -8.13
CA TYR A 10 20.89 3.26 -7.86
C TYR A 10 21.55 2.06 -7.16
N ASP A 11 21.01 1.71 -6.00
CA ASP A 11 21.37 0.53 -5.26
C ASP A 11 20.10 -0.31 -5.05
N PRO A 12 20.02 -1.51 -5.65
CA PRO A 12 18.86 -2.40 -5.55
C PRO A 12 18.50 -2.78 -4.10
N GLU A 13 19.42 -2.67 -3.15
CA GLU A 13 19.13 -2.95 -1.73
C GLU A 13 18.09 -2.00 -1.13
N PHE A 14 17.87 -0.83 -1.73
CA PHE A 14 16.84 0.14 -1.32
C PHE A 14 15.53 0.03 -2.12
N GLU A 15 15.41 -0.90 -3.07
CA GLU A 15 14.18 -1.11 -3.83
C GLU A 15 13.15 -1.88 -2.98
N HIS A 16 12.02 -1.25 -2.70
CA HIS A 16 10.94 -1.84 -1.91
C HIS A 16 9.58 -1.61 -2.58
N ASP A 17 8.91 -2.71 -2.91
CA ASP A 17 7.57 -2.69 -3.47
C ASP A 17 6.57 -2.19 -2.40
N SER A 18 5.97 -1.02 -2.65
CA SER A 18 5.24 -0.24 -1.64
C SER A 18 3.81 0.01 -2.09
N CYS A 19 2.98 -1.03 -2.01
CA CYS A 19 1.53 -0.98 -2.17
C CYS A 19 0.86 -2.08 -1.32
N GLY A 20 -0.43 -1.94 -1.03
CA GLY A 20 -1.23 -2.95 -0.33
C GLY A 20 -2.64 -3.03 -0.90
N PHE A 21 -3.21 -4.23 -0.93
CA PHE A 21 -4.61 -4.47 -1.30
C PHE A 21 -5.25 -5.45 -0.32
N GLY A 22 -6.57 -5.38 -0.21
CA GLY A 22 -7.37 -6.28 0.62
C GLY A 22 -8.78 -6.45 0.07
N LEU A 23 -9.45 -7.52 0.49
CA LEU A 23 -10.83 -7.80 0.12
C LEU A 23 -11.60 -8.30 1.34
N ILE A 24 -12.80 -7.77 1.54
CA ILE A 24 -13.72 -8.18 2.61
C ILE A 24 -15.05 -8.51 1.94
N ALA A 25 -15.61 -9.68 2.26
CA ALA A 25 -16.89 -10.13 1.72
C ALA A 25 -17.81 -10.58 2.85
N ASN A 26 -19.09 -10.24 2.74
CA ASN A 26 -20.12 -10.80 3.59
C ASN A 26 -20.67 -12.08 2.94
N ILE A 27 -20.38 -13.24 3.53
CA ILE A 27 -20.79 -14.55 3.00
C ILE A 27 -22.30 -14.78 3.07
N ASP A 28 -23.01 -14.05 3.93
CA ASP A 28 -24.47 -14.11 4.02
C ASP A 28 -25.17 -13.37 2.88
N GLY A 29 -24.40 -12.64 2.04
CA GLY A 29 -24.90 -11.90 0.88
C GLY A 29 -25.78 -10.69 1.22
N LYS A 30 -25.85 -10.30 2.50
CA LYS A 30 -26.64 -9.14 2.95
C LYS A 30 -25.83 -7.86 2.85
N ALA A 31 -26.42 -6.84 2.24
CA ALA A 31 -25.86 -5.50 2.24
C ALA A 31 -25.76 -4.97 3.69
N SER A 32 -24.61 -4.42 4.04
CA SER A 32 -24.35 -3.87 5.37
C SER A 32 -23.30 -2.77 5.31
N THR A 33 -23.54 -1.63 5.96
CA THR A 33 -22.56 -0.54 6.10
C THR A 33 -21.32 -0.96 6.87
N TRP A 34 -21.43 -2.01 7.70
CA TRP A 34 -20.31 -2.61 8.41
C TRP A 34 -19.16 -2.98 7.46
N LEU A 35 -19.44 -3.48 6.25
CA LEU A 35 -18.39 -3.80 5.27
C LEU A 35 -17.55 -2.57 4.90
N VAL A 36 -18.21 -1.42 4.75
CA VAL A 36 -17.55 -0.14 4.39
C VAL A 36 -16.69 0.34 5.55
N ASP A 37 -17.20 0.29 6.79
CA ASP A 37 -16.44 0.67 7.98
C ASP A 37 -15.20 -0.21 8.18
N GLN A 38 -15.32 -1.53 7.93
CA GLN A 38 -14.19 -2.44 7.97
C GLN A 38 -13.19 -2.17 6.86
N ALA A 39 -13.64 -1.85 5.64
CA ALA A 39 -12.76 -1.54 4.53
C ALA A 39 -11.92 -0.28 4.80
N PHE A 40 -12.52 0.79 5.32
CA PHE A 40 -11.77 1.99 5.73
C PHE A 40 -10.80 1.72 6.88
N SER A 41 -11.23 0.94 7.88
CA SER A 41 -10.36 0.56 9.01
C SER A 41 -9.16 -0.27 8.54
N ALA A 42 -9.35 -1.20 7.61
CA ALA A 42 -8.28 -1.99 7.03
C ALA A 42 -7.34 -1.10 6.19
N LEU A 43 -7.88 -0.22 5.35
CA LEU A 43 -7.11 0.71 4.53
C LEU A 43 -6.21 1.62 5.37
N ALA A 44 -6.73 2.17 6.47
CA ALA A 44 -5.94 2.99 7.41
C ALA A 44 -4.77 2.22 8.06
N ARG A 45 -4.88 0.90 8.22
CA ARG A 45 -3.78 0.06 8.75
C ARG A 45 -2.69 -0.21 7.71
N MET A 46 -2.95 0.05 6.42
CA MET A 46 -1.99 -0.12 5.34
C MET A 46 -1.15 1.13 5.07
N SER A 47 -1.33 2.24 5.80
CA SER A 47 -0.61 3.50 5.55
C SER A 47 0.92 3.37 5.57
N HIS A 48 1.48 2.42 6.32
CA HIS A 48 2.92 2.13 6.32
C HIS A 48 3.46 1.58 4.99
N ARG A 49 2.56 1.14 4.08
CA ARG A 49 2.88 0.69 2.71
C ARG A 49 2.48 1.70 1.65
N GLY A 50 1.89 2.84 2.03
CA GLY A 50 1.53 3.89 1.10
C GLY A 50 2.68 4.89 0.94
N GLY A 51 2.82 5.45 -0.26
CA GLY A 51 3.68 6.60 -0.47
C GLY A 51 3.12 7.82 0.25
N VAL A 52 4.00 8.54 0.95
CA VAL A 52 3.71 9.83 1.60
C VAL A 52 4.68 10.85 1.05
N ASN A 53 4.14 11.97 0.57
CA ASN A 53 4.93 13.08 0.05
C ASN A 53 5.71 13.79 1.16
N ALA A 54 6.63 14.67 0.77
CA ALA A 54 7.51 15.39 1.70
C ALA A 54 6.77 16.29 2.70
N ASP A 55 5.50 16.61 2.47
CA ASP A 55 4.65 17.39 3.40
C ASP A 55 4.13 16.54 4.58
N GLY A 56 4.32 15.22 4.55
CA GLY A 56 3.89 14.29 5.59
C GLY A 56 2.38 14.09 5.69
N VAL A 57 1.60 14.67 4.77
CA VAL A 57 0.12 14.65 4.81
C VAL A 57 -0.50 14.18 3.50
N THR A 58 0.12 14.48 2.36
CA THR A 58 -0.38 14.08 1.04
C THR A 58 0.15 12.69 0.71
N GLY A 59 -0.74 11.76 0.37
CA GLY A 59 -0.39 10.43 -0.14
C GLY A 59 -0.55 10.33 -1.66
N ASP A 60 0.06 9.32 -2.25
CA ASP A 60 -0.02 9.07 -3.71
C ASP A 60 -1.43 8.64 -4.16
N GLY A 61 -2.18 7.98 -3.28
CA GLY A 61 -3.56 7.60 -3.53
C GLY A 61 -4.04 6.40 -2.70
N CYS A 62 -5.35 6.29 -2.53
CA CYS A 62 -6.02 5.13 -1.94
C CYS A 62 -7.45 5.02 -2.49
N GLY A 63 -8.10 3.86 -2.30
CA GLY A 63 -9.47 3.63 -2.79
C GLY A 63 -10.18 2.48 -2.06
N VAL A 64 -11.50 2.48 -2.17
CA VAL A 64 -12.42 1.44 -1.69
C VAL A 64 -13.50 1.16 -2.73
#